data_AF-A0A934A415-F1
#
_entry.id   AF-A0A934A415-F1
#
_cell.length_a   1.000
_cell.length_b   1.000
_cell.length_c   1.000
_cell.angle_alpha   90.00
_cell.angle_beta   90.00
_cell.angle_gamma   90.00
#
_symmetry.space_group_name_H-M   'P 1'
#
loop_
_entity.id
_entity.type
_entity.pdbx_description
1 polymer ?
#
loop_
_entity_poly.entity_id
_entity_poly.type
_entity_poly.pdbx_seq_one_letter_code
_entity_poly.pdbx_strand_id
1 'polypeptide(L)'
;MTKNTKTAPGENIPTAAEIDIDEAVNCINELVGNKLYETAIEVGNYVLKTFFKDDINEVKSKNPNKLQSFKKLCERSDLKIHPKHLNQMVHVAAQEKILIAGKVNQLGYSLKVELLKIQDDKLKIKTAKKWIVKPLTITEAKKYIASLIESSPAVSDLIPLSSPFLEQLKTISEWTGNEELEGKLEGLSINKIKKIKDHIDAFLEKYEPVKTKIDGVKAKIYPIYETKKKAEEEKAATPKKRGRPSTKKKKA
;
A
#
# COMPACT_ATOMS: atom_id res chain seq x y z
N MET A 1 -53.62 -72.26 -15.97
CA MET A 1 -54.09 -70.90 -15.62
C MET A 1 -53.38 -70.46 -14.36
N THR A 2 -52.34 -69.64 -14.48
CA THR A 2 -51.69 -68.97 -13.35
C THR A 2 -51.29 -67.58 -13.83
N LYS A 3 -51.95 -66.56 -13.27
CA LYS A 3 -51.70 -65.14 -13.53
C LYS A 3 -50.42 -64.76 -12.81
N ASN A 4 -49.45 -64.19 -13.52
CA ASN A 4 -48.26 -63.61 -12.92
C ASN A 4 -48.32 -62.09 -13.04
N THR A 5 -48.47 -61.44 -11.91
CA THR A 5 -48.56 -59.99 -11.71
C THR A 5 -47.17 -59.36 -11.65
N LYS A 6 -46.91 -58.49 -12.63
CA LYS A 6 -46.33 -57.14 -12.52
C LYS A 6 -45.68 -56.76 -11.17
N THR A 7 -44.38 -56.51 -11.18
CA THR A 7 -43.71 -55.61 -10.23
C THR A 7 -42.71 -54.74 -11.00
N ALA A 8 -42.96 -53.44 -11.03
CA ALA A 8 -42.03 -52.45 -11.58
C ALA A 8 -40.86 -52.23 -10.61
N PRO A 9 -39.63 -51.96 -11.09
CA PRO A 9 -38.52 -51.58 -10.24
C PRO A 9 -38.77 -50.17 -9.70
N GLY A 10 -38.93 -50.06 -8.38
CA GLY A 10 -38.93 -48.78 -7.70
C GLY A 10 -37.55 -48.13 -7.83
N GLU A 11 -37.51 -46.99 -8.52
CA GLU A 11 -36.41 -46.04 -8.43
C GLU A 11 -36.28 -45.60 -6.97
N ASN A 12 -35.19 -46.03 -6.35
CA ASN A 12 -34.72 -45.53 -5.07
C ASN A 12 -34.22 -44.10 -5.30
N ILE A 13 -35.12 -43.11 -5.23
CA ILE A 13 -34.74 -41.69 -5.19
C ILE A 13 -33.98 -41.50 -3.88
N PRO A 14 -32.69 -41.11 -3.92
CA PRO A 14 -31.94 -40.84 -2.70
C PRO A 14 -32.66 -39.74 -1.91
N THR A 15 -33.03 -40.08 -0.68
CA THR A 15 -33.61 -39.16 0.30
C THR A 15 -32.74 -37.92 0.39
N ALA A 16 -33.33 -36.75 0.15
CA ALA A 16 -32.65 -35.47 0.15
C ALA A 16 -31.90 -35.28 1.48
N ALA A 17 -30.58 -35.46 1.45
CA ALA A 17 -29.71 -34.88 2.46
C ALA A 17 -30.03 -33.38 2.46
N GLU A 18 -30.43 -32.83 3.60
CA GLU A 18 -30.70 -31.40 3.76
C GLU A 18 -29.51 -30.62 3.19
N ILE A 19 -29.70 -30.01 2.03
CA ILE A 19 -28.68 -29.16 1.42
C ILE A 19 -28.54 -27.97 2.36
N ASP A 20 -27.35 -27.82 2.96
CA ASP A 20 -27.02 -26.69 3.80
C ASP A 20 -27.10 -25.42 2.95
N ILE A 21 -28.15 -24.63 3.20
CA ILE A 21 -28.44 -23.40 2.45
C ILE A 21 -27.30 -22.40 2.63
N ASP A 22 -26.65 -22.37 3.80
CA ASP A 22 -25.53 -21.47 4.07
C ASP A 22 -24.30 -21.86 3.24
N GLU A 23 -24.03 -23.16 3.10
CA GLU A 23 -22.95 -23.66 2.22
C GLU A 23 -23.22 -23.32 0.75
N ALA A 24 -24.44 -23.52 0.27
CA ALA A 24 -24.83 -23.18 -1.10
C ALA A 24 -24.74 -21.67 -1.39
N VAL A 25 -25.21 -20.83 -0.45
CA VAL A 25 -25.09 -19.37 -0.54
C VAL A 25 -23.63 -18.94 -0.55
N ASN A 26 -22.78 -19.54 0.29
CA ASN A 26 -21.35 -19.27 0.30
C ASN A 26 -20.69 -19.66 -1.03
N CYS A 27 -21.00 -20.83 -1.58
CA CYS A 27 -20.47 -21.29 -2.87
C CYS A 27 -20.90 -20.38 -4.02
N ILE A 28 -22.17 -19.97 -4.09
CA ILE A 28 -22.68 -19.03 -5.10
C ILE A 28 -21.97 -17.68 -4.98
N ASN A 29 -21.84 -17.16 -3.76
CA ASN A 29 -21.17 -15.88 -3.52
C ASN A 29 -19.69 -15.93 -3.91
N GLU A 30 -19.00 -17.04 -3.64
CA GLU A 30 -17.62 -17.25 -4.09
C GLU A 30 -17.53 -17.32 -5.62
N LEU A 31 -18.40 -18.08 -6.29
CA LEU A 31 -18.39 -18.22 -7.76
C LEU A 31 -18.69 -16.90 -8.48
N VAL A 32 -19.72 -16.18 -8.03
CA VAL A 32 -20.08 -14.88 -8.59
C VAL A 32 -18.98 -13.85 -8.32
N GLY A 33 -18.44 -13.84 -7.10
CA GLY A 33 -17.33 -12.97 -6.71
C GLY A 33 -16.07 -13.21 -7.55
N ASN A 34 -15.71 -14.47 -7.78
CA ASN A 34 -14.51 -14.85 -8.54
C ASN A 34 -14.62 -14.46 -10.02
N LYS A 35 -15.75 -14.72 -10.67
CA LYS A 35 -15.94 -14.34 -12.09
C LYS A 35 -15.92 -12.83 -12.30
N LEU A 36 -16.57 -12.07 -11.41
CA LEU A 36 -16.54 -10.60 -11.47
C LEU A 36 -15.14 -10.06 -11.23
N TYR A 37 -14.39 -10.69 -10.32
CA TYR A 37 -13.00 -10.33 -10.04
C TYR A 37 -12.08 -10.58 -11.25
N GLU A 38 -12.12 -11.77 -11.83
CA GLU A 38 -11.33 -12.13 -13.02
C GLU A 38 -11.62 -11.16 -14.16
N THR A 39 -12.91 -10.92 -14.45
CA THR A 39 -13.34 -9.96 -15.47
C THR A 39 -12.78 -8.55 -15.19
N ALA A 40 -12.83 -8.09 -13.94
CA ALA A 40 -12.30 -6.76 -13.56
C ALA A 40 -10.78 -6.66 -13.77
N ILE A 41 -10.03 -7.71 -13.46
CA ILE A 41 -8.58 -7.77 -13.66
C ILE A 41 -8.24 -7.85 -15.15
N GLU A 42 -8.96 -8.64 -15.94
CA GLU A 42 -8.78 -8.74 -17.39
C GLU A 42 -9.02 -7.40 -18.08
N VAL A 43 -10.13 -6.72 -17.76
CA VAL A 43 -10.44 -5.37 -18.28
C VAL A 43 -9.36 -4.38 -17.86
N GLY A 44 -8.94 -4.40 -16.59
CA GLY A 44 -7.88 -3.54 -16.08
C GLY A 44 -6.55 -3.77 -16.80
N ASN A 45 -6.16 -5.03 -17.02
CA ASN A 45 -4.95 -5.41 -17.75
C ASN A 45 -5.00 -5.02 -19.22
N TYR A 46 -6.14 -5.20 -19.89
CA TYR A 46 -6.32 -4.76 -21.28
C TYR A 46 -6.08 -3.25 -21.42
N VAL A 47 -6.68 -2.45 -20.53
CA VAL A 47 -6.50 -1.00 -20.54
C VAL A 47 -5.06 -0.60 -20.16
N LEU A 48 -4.49 -1.24 -19.14
CA LEU A 48 -3.11 -1.02 -18.70
C LEU A 48 -2.11 -1.27 -19.84
N LYS A 49 -2.26 -2.37 -20.58
CA LYS A 49 -1.43 -2.70 -21.73
C LYS A 49 -1.63 -1.74 -22.90
N THR A 50 -2.89 -1.44 -23.24
CA THR A 50 -3.24 -0.68 -24.44
C THR A 50 -2.93 0.81 -24.31
N PHE A 51 -3.23 1.41 -23.15
CA PHE A 51 -3.14 2.86 -22.95
C PHE A 51 -1.90 3.28 -22.17
N PHE A 52 -1.42 2.45 -21.24
CA PHE A 52 -0.32 2.80 -20.32
C PHE A 52 0.95 1.98 -20.60
N LYS A 53 0.97 1.17 -21.67
CA LYS A 53 2.13 0.35 -22.07
C LYS A 53 2.73 -0.48 -20.93
N ASP A 54 1.85 -1.00 -20.06
CA ASP A 54 2.23 -1.75 -18.86
C ASP A 54 3.04 -0.97 -17.80
N ASP A 55 3.14 0.36 -17.91
CA ASP A 55 3.83 1.23 -16.95
C ASP A 55 2.95 1.55 -15.72
N ILE A 56 3.33 0.98 -14.59
CA ILE A 56 2.67 1.16 -13.30
C ILE A 56 2.80 2.62 -12.80
N ASN A 57 3.90 3.29 -13.10
CA ASN A 57 4.15 4.67 -12.65
C ASN A 57 3.25 5.65 -13.39
N GLU A 58 3.00 5.40 -14.67
CA GLU A 58 2.09 6.22 -15.48
C GLU A 58 0.65 6.15 -14.94
N VAL A 59 0.20 4.96 -14.52
CA VAL A 59 -1.10 4.80 -13.85
C VAL A 59 -1.17 5.59 -12.54
N LYS A 60 -0.11 5.54 -11.72
CA LYS A 60 -0.04 6.26 -10.43
C LYS A 60 0.13 7.78 -10.59
N SER A 61 0.55 8.26 -11.75
CA SER A 61 0.80 9.67 -12.01
C SER A 61 -0.46 10.52 -11.80
N LYS A 62 -0.25 11.70 -11.19
CA LYS A 62 -1.25 12.75 -10.98
C LYS A 62 -1.32 13.75 -12.15
N ASN A 63 -0.56 13.53 -13.23
CA ASN A 63 -0.53 14.46 -14.35
C ASN A 63 -1.95 14.64 -14.94
N PRO A 64 -2.52 15.86 -14.95
CA PRO A 64 -3.87 16.10 -15.47
C PRO A 64 -3.97 15.87 -16.98
N ASN A 65 -2.84 15.97 -17.69
CA ASN A 65 -2.74 15.69 -19.12
C ASN A 65 -2.51 14.21 -19.41
N LYS A 66 -2.49 13.33 -18.39
CA LYS A 66 -2.17 11.91 -18.62
C LYS A 66 -3.19 11.30 -19.58
N LEU A 67 -2.62 10.70 -20.63
CA LEU A 67 -3.28 9.89 -21.65
C LEU A 67 -4.65 10.41 -22.07
N GLN A 68 -4.65 11.48 -22.87
CA GLN A 68 -5.83 11.99 -23.54
C GLN A 68 -6.66 10.87 -24.20
N SER A 69 -6.00 9.83 -24.71
CA SER A 69 -6.65 8.64 -25.27
C SER A 69 -7.47 7.85 -24.24
N PHE A 70 -6.98 7.68 -23.01
CA PHE A 70 -7.74 7.01 -21.95
C PHE A 70 -8.91 7.89 -21.47
N LYS A 71 -8.71 9.21 -21.40
CA LYS A 71 -9.81 10.15 -21.11
C LYS A 71 -10.92 10.07 -22.15
N LYS A 72 -10.58 10.04 -23.44
CA LYS A 72 -11.52 9.84 -24.54
C LYS A 72 -12.26 8.50 -24.45
N LEU A 73 -11.60 7.42 -24.02
CA LEU A 73 -12.27 6.14 -23.77
C LEU A 73 -13.33 6.27 -22.67
N CYS A 74 -13.00 6.95 -21.57
CA CYS A 74 -13.92 7.18 -20.45
C CYS A 74 -15.11 8.10 -20.81
N GLU A 75 -14.99 8.94 -21.83
CA GLU A 75 -16.06 9.83 -22.29
C GLU A 75 -17.08 9.15 -23.22
N ARG A 76 -16.81 7.90 -23.65
CA ARG A 76 -17.70 7.15 -24.53
C ARG A 76 -18.98 6.70 -23.81
N SER A 77 -20.13 7.09 -24.35
CA SER A 77 -21.46 6.75 -23.81
C SER A 77 -21.86 5.28 -24.03
N ASP A 78 -21.26 4.60 -25.00
CA ASP A 78 -21.52 3.18 -25.28
C ASP A 78 -20.73 2.22 -24.36
N LEU A 79 -19.86 2.77 -23.52
CA LEU A 79 -19.11 1.99 -22.54
C LEU A 79 -20.04 1.55 -21.39
N LYS A 80 -20.22 0.22 -21.24
CA LYS A 80 -21.07 -0.37 -20.19
C LYS A 80 -20.53 -0.17 -18.76
N ILE A 81 -19.25 0.17 -18.61
CA ILE A 81 -18.58 0.34 -17.33
C ILE A 81 -18.40 1.83 -17.05
N HIS A 82 -18.90 2.30 -15.91
CA HIS A 82 -18.72 3.68 -15.50
C HIS A 82 -17.22 4.04 -15.38
N PRO A 83 -16.77 5.23 -15.83
CA PRO A 83 -15.35 5.62 -15.84
C PRO A 83 -14.63 5.47 -14.50
N LYS A 84 -15.32 5.79 -13.40
CA LYS A 84 -14.81 5.60 -12.03
C LYS A 84 -14.40 4.14 -11.76
N HIS A 85 -15.24 3.19 -12.15
CA HIS A 85 -14.97 1.76 -11.96
C HIS A 85 -13.88 1.27 -12.90
N LEU A 86 -13.88 1.74 -14.15
CA LEU A 86 -12.81 1.41 -15.09
C LEU A 86 -11.44 1.87 -14.57
N ASN A 87 -11.35 3.11 -14.09
CA ASN A 87 -10.13 3.63 -13.49
C ASN A 87 -9.68 2.78 -12.30
N GLN A 88 -10.63 2.42 -11.42
CA GLN A 88 -10.35 1.55 -10.28
C GLN A 88 -9.83 0.16 -10.71
N MET A 89 -10.41 -0.46 -11.74
CA MET A 89 -9.96 -1.73 -12.31
C MET A 89 -8.51 -1.64 -12.82
N VAL A 90 -8.16 -0.57 -13.53
CA VAL A 90 -6.78 -0.33 -14.02
C VAL A 90 -5.80 -0.19 -12.86
N HIS A 91 -6.18 0.57 -11.83
CA HIS A 91 -5.35 0.73 -10.64
C HIS A 91 -5.15 -0.59 -9.89
N VAL A 92 -6.20 -1.41 -9.75
CA VAL A 92 -6.09 -2.74 -9.13
C VAL A 92 -5.22 -3.66 -9.99
N ALA A 93 -5.36 -3.66 -11.32
CA ALA A 93 -4.53 -4.46 -12.21
C ALA A 93 -3.03 -4.08 -12.12
N ALA A 94 -2.73 -2.78 -12.07
CA ALA A 94 -1.36 -2.30 -11.85
C ALA A 94 -0.82 -2.71 -10.46
N GLN A 95 -1.66 -2.63 -9.42
CA GLN A 95 -1.35 -3.12 -8.08
C GLN A 95 -1.10 -4.63 -8.06
N GLU A 96 -1.85 -5.41 -8.84
CA GLU A 96 -1.76 -6.86 -8.86
C GLU A 96 -0.34 -7.32 -9.22
N LYS A 97 0.32 -6.65 -10.18
CA LYS A 97 1.71 -6.91 -10.53
C LYS A 97 2.66 -6.76 -9.32
N ILE A 98 2.43 -5.75 -8.48
CA ILE A 98 3.20 -5.51 -7.25
C ILE A 98 2.91 -6.61 -6.22
N LEU A 99 1.65 -6.99 -6.05
CA LEU A 99 1.24 -8.02 -5.09
C LEU A 99 1.74 -9.42 -5.51
N ILE A 100 1.74 -9.74 -6.80
CA ILE A 100 2.30 -10.99 -7.35
C ILE A 100 3.81 -11.07 -7.05
N ALA A 101 4.56 -9.99 -7.32
CA ALA A 101 5.98 -9.93 -6.97
C ALA A 101 6.22 -10.12 -5.46
N GLY A 102 5.29 -9.61 -4.63
CA GLY A 102 5.28 -9.79 -3.18
C GLY A 102 4.74 -11.15 -2.68
N LYS A 103 4.24 -12.02 -3.57
CA LYS A 103 3.56 -13.29 -3.28
C LYS A 103 2.34 -13.15 -2.35
N VAL A 104 1.51 -12.12 -2.58
CA VAL A 104 0.37 -11.74 -1.72
C VAL A 104 -0.90 -11.38 -2.51
N ASN A 105 -1.12 -12.04 -3.63
CA ASN A 105 -2.22 -11.75 -4.55
C ASN A 105 -3.55 -12.48 -4.24
N GLN A 106 -3.63 -13.17 -3.10
CA GLN A 106 -4.78 -14.00 -2.71
C GLN A 106 -5.98 -13.20 -2.15
N LEU A 107 -5.88 -11.87 -2.09
CA LEU A 107 -6.94 -11.02 -1.55
C LEU A 107 -8.11 -10.88 -2.53
N GLY A 108 -9.33 -10.86 -2.02
CA GLY A 108 -10.52 -10.51 -2.80
C GLY A 108 -10.46 -9.08 -3.36
N TYR A 109 -11.17 -8.83 -4.45
CA TYR A 109 -11.15 -7.54 -5.17
C TYR A 109 -11.40 -6.34 -4.27
N SER A 110 -12.44 -6.40 -3.43
CA SER A 110 -12.82 -5.29 -2.54
C SER A 110 -11.72 -4.90 -1.56
N LEU A 111 -10.94 -5.88 -1.07
CA LEU A 111 -9.79 -5.60 -0.21
C LEU A 111 -8.63 -4.99 -1.01
N LYS A 112 -8.41 -5.43 -2.25
CA LYS A 112 -7.40 -4.82 -3.15
C LYS A 112 -7.73 -3.36 -3.44
N VAL A 113 -9.00 -3.05 -3.69
CA VAL A 113 -9.50 -1.68 -3.85
C VAL A 113 -9.18 -0.83 -2.64
N GLU A 114 -9.41 -1.33 -1.43
CA GLU A 114 -9.07 -0.60 -0.21
C GLU A 114 -7.55 -0.36 -0.09
N LEU A 115 -6.73 -1.36 -0.43
CA LEU A 115 -5.26 -1.24 -0.45
C LEU A 115 -4.74 -0.16 -1.42
N LEU A 116 -5.51 0.27 -2.43
CA LEU A 116 -5.10 1.37 -3.32
C LEU A 116 -4.86 2.69 -2.57
N LYS A 117 -5.44 2.85 -1.38
CA LYS A 117 -5.24 4.03 -0.53
C LYS A 117 -3.82 4.12 0.06
N ILE A 118 -3.09 3.00 0.09
CA ILE A 118 -1.71 2.94 0.57
C ILE A 118 -0.77 3.25 -0.61
N GLN A 119 -0.02 4.36 -0.53
CA GLN A 119 0.89 4.76 -1.62
C GLN A 119 2.20 3.96 -1.61
N ASP A 120 2.77 3.72 -0.43
CA ASP A 120 4.01 2.94 -0.27
C ASP A 120 3.77 1.45 -0.57
N ASP A 121 4.45 0.95 -1.61
CA ASP A 121 4.32 -0.44 -2.05
C ASP A 121 4.86 -1.46 -1.03
N LYS A 122 5.90 -1.11 -0.24
CA LYS A 122 6.42 -1.99 0.83
C LYS A 122 5.39 -2.11 1.95
N LEU A 123 4.80 -0.99 2.36
CA LEU A 123 3.73 -0.98 3.37
C LEU A 123 2.50 -1.73 2.86
N LYS A 124 2.13 -1.54 1.60
CA LYS A 124 1.03 -2.24 0.94
C LYS A 124 1.21 -3.75 0.96
N ILE A 125 2.38 -4.25 0.55
CA ILE A 125 2.71 -5.69 0.62
C ILE A 125 2.65 -6.19 2.06
N LYS A 126 3.21 -5.46 3.03
CA LYS A 126 3.17 -5.82 4.45
C LYS A 126 1.73 -5.92 4.97
N THR A 127 0.87 -4.96 4.60
CA THR A 127 -0.55 -4.96 4.98
C THR A 127 -1.28 -6.14 4.34
N ALA A 128 -1.05 -6.40 3.05
CA ALA A 128 -1.63 -7.54 2.35
C ALA A 128 -1.27 -8.88 3.03
N LYS A 129 0.00 -9.08 3.43
CA LYS A 129 0.42 -10.27 4.21
C LYS A 129 -0.41 -10.44 5.48
N LYS A 130 -0.63 -9.36 6.23
CA LYS A 130 -1.42 -9.42 7.47
C LYS A 130 -2.86 -9.84 7.19
N TRP A 131 -3.46 -9.32 6.14
CA TRP A 131 -4.85 -9.62 5.77
C TRP A 131 -5.03 -11.02 5.19
N ILE A 132 -3.99 -11.61 4.59
CA ILE A 132 -4.03 -13.03 4.20
C ILE A 132 -3.99 -13.94 5.43
N VAL A 133 -3.13 -13.64 6.41
CA VAL A 133 -3.01 -14.43 7.64
C VAL A 133 -4.25 -14.28 8.53
N LYS A 134 -4.78 -13.06 8.64
CA LYS A 134 -6.01 -12.75 9.36
C LYS A 134 -6.96 -12.01 8.41
N PRO A 135 -7.83 -12.75 7.68
CA PRO A 135 -8.83 -12.17 6.81
C PRO A 135 -9.64 -11.10 7.54
N LEU A 136 -9.75 -9.93 6.93
CA LEU A 136 -10.57 -8.83 7.43
C LEU A 136 -11.80 -8.67 6.56
N THR A 137 -12.91 -8.30 7.19
CA THR A 137 -14.05 -7.75 6.47
C THR A 137 -13.69 -6.40 5.84
N ILE A 138 -14.46 -5.96 4.84
CA ILE A 138 -14.25 -4.65 4.19
C ILE A 138 -14.33 -3.50 5.21
N THR A 139 -15.22 -3.60 6.19
CA THR A 139 -15.40 -2.60 7.25
C THR A 139 -14.16 -2.51 8.15
N GLU A 140 -13.60 -3.65 8.55
CA GLU A 140 -12.36 -3.70 9.34
C GLU A 140 -11.16 -3.20 8.54
N ALA A 141 -11.06 -3.57 7.26
CA ALA A 141 -10.02 -3.08 6.35
C ALA A 141 -10.04 -1.55 6.22
N LYS A 142 -11.23 -0.95 6.07
CA LYS A 142 -11.41 0.51 6.05
C LYS A 142 -10.94 1.16 7.34
N LYS A 143 -11.34 0.63 8.50
CA LYS A 143 -10.91 1.12 9.82
C LYS A 143 -9.39 1.00 10.00
N TYR A 144 -8.81 -0.11 9.56
CA TYR A 144 -7.37 -0.35 9.61
C TYR A 144 -6.58 0.63 8.73
N ILE A 145 -7.06 0.91 7.52
CA ILE A 145 -6.42 1.90 6.64
C ILE A 145 -6.59 3.31 7.20
N ALA A 146 -7.76 3.67 7.73
CA ALA A 146 -7.97 4.96 8.38
C ALA A 146 -6.98 5.15 9.55
N SER A 147 -6.87 4.15 10.43
CA SER A 147 -5.91 4.22 11.54
C SER A 147 -4.46 4.21 11.08
N LEU A 148 -4.11 3.55 9.97
CA LEU A 148 -2.77 3.65 9.37
C LEU A 148 -2.49 5.06 8.85
N ILE A 149 -3.47 5.72 8.25
CA ILE A 149 -3.34 7.09 7.73
C ILE A 149 -3.23 8.08 8.90
N GLU A 150 -3.99 7.89 9.97
CA GLU A 150 -3.96 8.70 11.20
C GLU A 150 -2.70 8.44 12.05
N SER A 151 -2.24 7.19 12.13
CA SER A 151 -1.08 6.78 12.97
C SER A 151 0.25 6.90 12.24
N SER A 152 0.24 7.00 10.90
CA SER A 152 1.39 7.52 10.18
C SER A 152 1.52 8.96 10.67
N PRO A 153 2.52 9.32 11.51
CA PRO A 153 2.65 10.68 11.99
C PRO A 153 2.67 11.53 10.75
N ALA A 154 1.57 12.24 10.52
CA ALA A 154 1.48 13.05 9.35
C ALA A 154 2.66 14.00 9.51
N VAL A 155 3.52 14.08 8.50
CA VAL A 155 4.60 15.07 8.52
C VAL A 155 3.99 16.47 8.77
N SER A 156 2.68 16.65 8.47
CA SER A 156 1.85 17.80 8.85
C SER A 156 1.72 18.09 10.35
N ASP A 157 1.82 17.08 11.23
CA ASP A 157 1.65 17.25 12.68
C ASP A 157 2.99 17.53 13.37
N LEU A 158 4.11 17.24 12.70
CA LEU A 158 5.43 17.67 13.16
C LEU A 158 5.81 19.06 12.64
N ILE A 159 5.32 19.49 11.47
CA ILE A 159 5.17 20.89 11.02
C ILE A 159 4.09 20.89 9.93
N PRO A 160 3.15 21.86 9.88
CA PRO A 160 2.35 22.09 8.68
C PRO A 160 3.26 22.68 7.58
N LEU A 161 4.12 21.86 6.96
CA LEU A 161 4.85 22.22 5.76
C LEU A 161 3.85 22.18 4.62
N SER A 162 3.06 23.25 4.48
CA SER A 162 2.25 23.47 3.29
C SER A 162 3.17 23.45 2.06
N SER A 163 2.66 23.02 0.91
CA SER A 163 3.37 23.06 -0.39
C SER A 163 4.18 24.35 -0.63
N PRO A 164 3.66 25.57 -0.34
CA PRO A 164 4.44 26.80 -0.50
C PRO A 164 5.63 26.92 0.47
N PHE A 165 5.58 26.30 1.64
CA PHE A 165 6.69 26.31 2.61
C PHE A 165 7.86 25.43 2.16
N LEU A 166 7.58 24.29 1.52
CA LEU A 166 8.62 23.45 0.90
C LEU A 166 9.24 24.12 -0.33
N GLU A 167 8.46 24.85 -1.13
CA GLU A 167 8.98 25.66 -2.24
C GLU A 167 9.85 26.82 -1.76
N GLN A 168 9.47 27.49 -0.68
CA GLN A 168 10.29 28.53 -0.04
C GLN A 168 11.61 27.95 0.50
N LEU A 169 11.58 26.79 1.16
CA LEU A 169 12.80 26.12 1.63
C LEU A 169 13.70 25.66 0.49
N LYS A 170 13.12 25.18 -0.62
CA LYS A 170 13.87 24.83 -1.82
C LYS A 170 14.56 26.07 -2.40
N THR A 171 13.83 27.18 -2.50
CA THR A 171 14.36 28.48 -2.96
C THR A 171 15.52 28.96 -2.07
N ILE A 172 15.36 28.89 -0.75
CA ILE A 172 16.42 29.27 0.21
C ILE A 172 17.62 28.32 0.10
N SER A 173 17.39 27.00 -0.04
CA SER A 173 18.46 26.02 -0.19
C SER A 173 19.27 26.19 -1.47
N GLU A 174 18.60 26.57 -2.57
CA GLU A 174 19.21 26.91 -3.87
C GLU A 174 20.06 28.20 -3.77
N TRP A 175 19.72 29.10 -2.84
CA TRP A 175 20.51 30.30 -2.57
C TRP A 175 21.72 29.97 -1.70
N THR A 176 21.56 29.23 -0.60
CA THR A 176 22.65 28.90 0.35
C THR A 176 23.73 27.98 -0.22
N GLY A 177 23.45 27.27 -1.32
CA GLY A 177 24.42 26.44 -2.03
C GLY A 177 25.29 27.18 -3.06
N ASN A 178 25.06 28.48 -3.29
CA ASN A 178 25.83 29.29 -4.24
C ASN A 178 26.66 30.34 -3.49
N GLU A 179 27.98 30.39 -3.74
CA GLU A 179 28.88 31.46 -3.26
C GLU A 179 28.48 32.86 -3.77
N GLU A 180 27.56 32.95 -4.75
CA GLU A 180 27.16 34.18 -5.43
C GLU A 180 25.92 34.87 -4.79
N LEU A 181 25.63 34.57 -3.53
CA LEU A 181 24.44 35.07 -2.82
C LEU A 181 24.48 36.60 -2.65
N GLU A 182 25.66 37.16 -2.45
CA GLU A 182 25.88 38.61 -2.29
C GLU A 182 25.48 39.38 -3.57
N GLY A 183 25.89 38.93 -4.75
CA GLY A 183 25.55 39.58 -6.03
C GLY A 183 24.06 39.53 -6.37
N LYS A 184 23.34 38.47 -5.93
CA LYS A 184 21.88 38.38 -6.11
C LYS A 184 21.12 39.29 -5.15
N LEU A 185 21.68 39.57 -3.96
CA LEU A 185 21.07 40.47 -2.97
C LEU A 185 21.29 41.94 -3.34
N GLU A 186 22.41 42.30 -3.97
CA GLU A 186 22.71 43.67 -4.41
C GLU A 186 21.68 44.23 -5.40
N GLY A 187 21.06 43.38 -6.22
CA GLY A 187 20.01 43.78 -7.16
C GLY A 187 18.61 43.95 -6.55
N LEU A 188 18.42 43.63 -5.27
CA LEU A 188 17.11 43.69 -4.61
C LEU A 188 16.90 45.01 -3.88
N SER A 189 15.66 45.49 -3.89
CA SER A 189 15.28 46.64 -3.06
C SER A 189 15.35 46.27 -1.57
N ILE A 190 15.69 47.25 -0.73
CA ILE A 190 15.76 47.12 0.73
C ILE A 190 14.48 46.51 1.32
N ASN A 191 13.32 46.87 0.78
CA ASN A 191 12.03 46.33 1.23
C ASN A 191 11.86 44.82 0.94
N LYS A 192 12.43 44.33 -0.18
CA LYS A 192 12.43 42.88 -0.49
C LYS A 192 13.40 42.14 0.43
N ILE A 193 14.60 42.70 0.66
CA ILE A 193 15.59 42.14 1.58
C ILE A 193 15.01 42.03 2.99
N LYS A 194 14.34 43.09 3.47
CA LYS A 194 13.66 43.09 4.78
C LYS A 194 12.61 41.98 4.89
N LYS A 195 11.75 41.80 3.88
CA LYS A 195 10.76 40.72 3.86
C LYS A 195 11.38 39.33 3.89
N ILE A 196 12.50 39.13 3.17
CA ILE A 196 13.23 37.85 3.18
C ILE A 196 13.79 37.59 4.59
N LYS A 197 14.41 38.60 5.21
CA LYS A 197 14.90 38.51 6.59
C LYS A 197 13.78 38.16 7.57
N ASP A 198 12.66 38.87 7.53
CA ASP A 198 11.53 38.64 8.43
C ASP A 198 10.96 37.21 8.28
N HIS A 199 10.94 36.68 7.04
CA HIS A 199 10.56 35.28 6.80
C HIS A 199 11.59 34.27 7.34
N ILE A 200 12.90 34.56 7.21
CA ILE A 200 13.97 33.72 7.76
C ILE A 200 13.89 33.70 9.29
N ASP A 201 13.72 34.86 9.93
CA ASP A 201 13.62 34.95 11.38
C ASP A 201 12.40 34.19 11.91
N ALA A 202 11.23 34.40 11.28
CA ALA A 202 10.02 33.65 11.62
C ALA A 202 10.15 32.14 11.37
N PHE A 203 10.96 31.74 10.38
CA PHE A 203 11.29 30.34 10.14
C PHE A 203 12.15 29.77 11.27
N LEU A 204 13.23 30.47 11.64
CA LEU A 204 14.13 30.04 12.72
C LEU A 204 13.39 29.90 14.06
N GLU A 205 12.50 30.85 14.37
CA GLU A 205 11.69 30.81 15.59
C GLU A 205 10.78 29.56 15.66
N LYS A 206 10.20 29.16 14.52
CA LYS A 206 9.39 27.94 14.43
C LYS A 206 10.22 26.66 14.38
N TYR A 207 11.42 26.73 13.80
CA TYR A 207 12.30 25.59 13.62
C TYR A 207 13.01 25.18 14.92
N GLU A 208 13.39 26.13 15.76
CA GLU A 208 14.15 25.84 16.99
C GLU A 208 13.46 24.87 17.97
N PRO A 209 12.15 24.94 18.23
CA PRO A 209 11.47 23.92 19.04
C PRO A 209 11.41 22.56 18.35
N VAL A 210 11.36 22.49 17.01
CA VAL A 210 11.42 21.23 16.26
C VAL A 210 12.81 20.61 16.36
N LYS A 211 13.85 21.41 16.13
CA LYS A 211 15.26 21.00 16.27
C LYS A 211 15.53 20.46 17.67
N THR A 212 15.05 21.15 18.70
CA THR A 212 15.14 20.71 20.10
C THR A 212 14.45 19.34 20.30
N LYS A 213 13.25 19.13 19.74
CA LYS A 213 12.57 17.82 19.80
C LYS A 213 13.34 16.73 19.06
N ILE A 214 13.87 17.03 17.88
CA ILE A 214 14.69 16.10 17.08
C ILE A 214 15.94 15.70 17.85
N ASP A 215 16.63 16.65 18.46
CA ASP A 215 17.84 16.37 19.25
C ASP A 215 17.50 15.58 20.52
N GLY A 216 16.34 15.84 21.14
CA GLY A 216 15.82 15.00 22.23
C GLY A 216 15.53 13.55 21.79
N VAL A 217 15.02 13.36 20.57
CA VAL A 217 14.83 12.01 19.98
C VAL A 217 16.17 11.35 19.67
N LYS A 218 17.12 12.08 19.08
CA LYS A 218 18.48 11.56 18.82
C LYS A 218 19.15 11.12 20.12
N ALA A 219 19.11 11.95 21.16
CA ALA A 219 19.68 11.64 22.46
C ALA A 219 19.12 10.34 23.07
N LYS A 220 17.86 9.99 22.77
CA LYS A 220 17.25 8.72 23.20
C LYS A 220 17.60 7.54 22.28
N ILE A 221 17.67 7.75 20.97
CA ILE A 221 17.87 6.67 19.98
C ILE A 221 19.34 6.22 19.93
N TYR A 222 20.29 7.16 19.96
CA TYR A 222 21.72 6.84 19.81
C TYR A 222 22.25 5.84 20.85
N PRO A 223 21.95 5.97 22.16
CA PRO A 223 22.39 4.99 23.15
C PRO A 223 21.84 3.58 22.90
N ILE A 224 20.58 3.49 22.46
CA ILE A 224 19.93 2.21 22.14
C ILE A 224 20.61 1.56 20.91
N TYR A 225 20.91 2.37 19.89
CA TYR A 225 21.61 1.90 18.70
C TYR A 225 23.00 1.36 19.05
N GLU A 226 23.80 2.11 19.80
CA GLU A 226 25.15 1.69 20.22
C GLU A 226 25.13 0.41 21.07
N THR A 227 24.15 0.28 21.97
CA THR A 227 24.00 -0.93 22.79
C THR A 227 23.67 -2.15 21.93
N LYS A 228 22.77 -2.01 20.96
CA LYS A 228 22.42 -3.11 20.03
C LYS A 228 23.59 -3.49 19.14
N LYS A 229 24.31 -2.50 18.61
CA LYS A 229 25.49 -2.71 17.77
C LYS A 229 26.57 -3.51 18.52
N LYS A 230 26.91 -3.12 19.75
CA LYS A 230 27.86 -3.86 20.60
C LYS A 230 27.41 -5.31 20.87
N ALA A 231 26.11 -5.51 21.14
CA ALA A 231 25.57 -6.85 21.37
C ALA A 231 25.61 -7.74 20.11
N GLU A 232 25.51 -7.16 18.91
CA GLU A 232 25.68 -7.89 17.64
C GLU A 232 27.16 -8.23 17.38
N GLU A 233 28.07 -7.29 17.64
CA GLU A 233 29.52 -7.50 17.53
C GLU A 233 30.02 -8.59 18.50
N GLU A 234 29.55 -8.60 19.75
CA GLU A 234 29.90 -9.61 20.75
C GLU A 234 29.39 -11.02 20.36
N LYS A 235 28.16 -11.10 19.83
CA LYS A 235 27.60 -12.36 19.29
C LYS A 235 28.36 -12.85 18.06
N ALA A 236 28.89 -11.94 17.24
CA ALA A 236 29.72 -12.30 16.10
C ALA A 236 31.11 -12.80 16.54
N ALA A 237 31.68 -12.19 17.60
CA ALA A 237 32.98 -12.55 18.15
C ALA A 237 32.98 -13.86 18.96
N THR A 238 31.85 -14.26 19.53
CA THR A 238 31.68 -15.54 20.24
C THR A 238 30.85 -16.52 19.41
N PRO A 239 31.44 -17.20 18.40
CA PRO A 239 30.71 -18.20 17.63
C PRO A 239 30.19 -19.27 18.59
N LYS A 240 28.88 -19.53 18.56
CA LYS A 240 28.22 -20.57 19.35
C LYS A 240 29.05 -21.86 19.25
N LYS A 241 29.62 -22.33 20.37
CA LYS A 241 30.26 -23.65 20.45
C LYS A 241 29.24 -24.68 19.97
N ARG A 242 29.41 -25.12 18.71
CA ARG A 242 28.60 -26.17 18.11
C ARG A 242 28.91 -27.47 18.85
N GLY A 243 27.86 -28.10 19.37
CA GLY A 243 27.83 -29.52 19.67
C GLY A 243 28.28 -29.90 21.09
N ARG A 244 27.29 -30.25 21.91
CA ARG A 244 27.49 -31.23 22.99
C ARG A 244 27.79 -32.58 22.31
N PRO A 245 28.91 -33.25 22.60
CA PRO A 245 29.14 -34.59 22.06
C PRO A 245 28.01 -35.50 22.53
N SER A 246 27.28 -36.10 21.58
CA SER A 246 26.24 -37.07 21.91
C SER A 246 26.91 -38.29 22.54
N THR A 247 26.71 -38.50 23.84
CA THR A 247 27.12 -39.74 24.51
C THR A 247 26.23 -40.87 23.99
N LYS A 248 26.71 -41.57 22.95
CA LYS A 248 26.18 -42.88 22.55
C LYS A 248 26.34 -43.84 23.74
N LYS A 249 25.24 -44.16 24.42
CA LYS A 249 25.16 -45.29 25.35
C LYS A 249 25.52 -46.56 24.58
N LYS A 250 26.67 -47.17 24.89
CA LYS A 250 26.93 -48.58 24.60
C LYS A 250 25.99 -49.40 25.48
N LYS A 251 25.06 -50.15 24.88
CA LYS A 251 24.39 -51.27 25.54
C LYS A 251 25.37 -52.44 25.55
N ALA A 252 25.63 -52.97 26.74
CA ALA A 252 26.14 -54.32 26.95
C ALA A 252 24.96 -55.29 26.95
#